data_AF-A0A358KIH7-F1
#
_entry.id   AF-A0A358KIH7-F1
#
_cell.length_a   1.000
_cell.length_b   1.000
_cell.length_c   1.000
_cell.angle_alpha   90.00
_cell.angle_beta   90.00
_cell.angle_gamma   90.00
#
_symmetry.space_group_name_H-M   'P 1'
#
loop_
_entity.id
_entity.type
_entity.pdbx_description
1 polymer ?
#
loop_
_entity_poly.entity_id
_entity_poly.type
_entity_poly.pdbx_seq_one_letter_code
_entity_poly.pdbx_strand_id
1 'polypeptide(L)'
;DGEVNVAKAIEIFEQFEQSKYFWGYAARNGLIDDPKKFVSPVPHISFVYGQEQVDFLRSRHKGMSAHHFFSSMEYTEDRETILKWAPLLLAGRDDTPIAATKVDGGTDVNFGTLSQMLVEWLGEQAGCGYATRHRVVDLTKTPDGSWGVKVKNLETGRTFYNTAKFVFIGAGGGSLPLLQKSGIEESRGYGGFPVGGQWLVCHKPEIVEQHVAKVYGMSPGAAPTMAVPHLDTRIINGKKALLFGPYAAWTTKFLHKGGSYFDLPGSVRWDNIASLIKVGLHNIPLVQYLIQQGTQSMNTRMGELRNFYPDAKNEDWELIDAGIRVQAIKQVDGDAGIVHFGTEVLSSADRSISALLGASPGASVSVNIILEIVRECFSHLLETDEGHARMKEMIPSYDESLVDHSKAKRQSTLSKQAEKSLKLI
;
A
#
# COMPACT_ATOMS: atom_id res chain seq x y z
N ASP A 1 -29.28 5.80 -9.27
CA ASP A 1 -29.86 4.78 -8.37
C ASP A 1 -29.29 4.84 -6.95
N GLY A 2 -28.14 5.49 -6.71
CA GLY A 2 -27.64 5.70 -5.34
C GLY A 2 -26.98 4.45 -4.73
N GLU A 3 -26.78 3.41 -5.56
CA GLU A 3 -26.02 2.23 -5.17
C GLU A 3 -24.52 2.54 -5.21
N VAL A 4 -23.80 2.10 -4.19
CA VAL A 4 -22.35 2.32 -4.07
C VAL A 4 -21.63 1.46 -5.11
N ASN A 5 -20.80 2.06 -5.95
CA ASN A 5 -19.99 1.32 -6.91
C ASN A 5 -18.89 0.51 -6.19
N VAL A 6 -18.94 -0.82 -6.33
CA VAL A 6 -18.02 -1.77 -5.69
C VAL A 6 -16.95 -2.34 -6.64
N ALA A 7 -16.90 -1.91 -7.90
CA ALA A 7 -15.98 -2.45 -8.90
C ALA A 7 -14.51 -2.35 -8.46
N LYS A 8 -14.12 -1.22 -7.85
CA LYS A 8 -12.75 -1.05 -7.35
C LYS A 8 -12.40 -1.99 -6.20
N ALA A 9 -13.38 -2.35 -5.36
CA ALA A 9 -13.17 -3.31 -4.29
C ALA A 9 -12.95 -4.73 -4.84
N ILE A 10 -13.70 -5.10 -5.88
CA ILE A 10 -13.53 -6.39 -6.59
C ILE A 10 -12.14 -6.48 -7.23
N GLU A 11 -11.72 -5.43 -7.94
CA GLU A 11 -10.40 -5.35 -8.59
C GLU A 11 -9.26 -5.51 -7.56
N ILE A 12 -9.29 -4.73 -6.48
CA ILE A 12 -8.25 -4.78 -5.43
C ILE A 12 -8.22 -6.14 -4.74
N PHE A 13 -9.39 -6.76 -4.51
CA PHE A 13 -9.45 -8.09 -3.91
C PHE A 13 -8.78 -9.13 -4.81
N GLU A 14 -9.06 -9.13 -6.12
CA GLU A 14 -8.41 -10.04 -7.06
C GLU A 14 -6.88 -9.85 -7.10
N GLN A 15 -6.42 -8.60 -7.12
CA GLN A 15 -4.99 -8.30 -7.08
C GLN A 15 -4.34 -8.76 -5.77
N PHE A 16 -5.03 -8.65 -4.64
CA PHE A 16 -4.55 -9.17 -3.35
C PHE A 16 -4.53 -10.70 -3.30
N GLU A 17 -5.50 -11.38 -3.91
CA GLU A 17 -5.49 -12.84 -4.05
C GLU A 17 -4.24 -13.30 -4.82
N GLN A 18 -3.86 -12.61 -5.89
CA GLN A 18 -2.61 -12.89 -6.62
C GLN A 18 -1.38 -12.76 -5.72
N SER A 19 -1.34 -11.74 -4.86
CA SER A 19 -0.29 -11.62 -3.84
C SER A 19 -0.27 -12.82 -2.88
N LYS A 20 -1.43 -13.24 -2.36
CA LYS A 20 -1.52 -14.43 -1.50
C LYS A 20 -1.08 -15.70 -2.22
N TYR A 21 -1.43 -15.88 -3.50
CA TYR A 21 -1.01 -17.03 -4.28
C TYR A 21 0.51 -17.12 -4.39
N PHE A 22 1.16 -16.00 -4.74
CA PHE A 22 2.62 -15.91 -4.80
C PHE A 22 3.26 -16.16 -3.44
N TRP A 23 2.77 -15.56 -2.36
CA TRP A 23 3.32 -15.80 -1.03
C TRP A 23 3.14 -17.25 -0.57
N GLY A 24 2.01 -17.86 -0.91
CA GLY A 24 1.77 -19.28 -0.68
C GLY A 24 2.76 -20.16 -1.45
N TYR A 25 3.04 -19.84 -2.72
CA TYR A 25 4.10 -20.49 -3.50
C TYR A 25 5.47 -20.29 -2.84
N ALA A 26 5.79 -19.07 -2.43
CA ALA A 26 7.06 -18.71 -1.81
C ALA A 26 7.30 -19.50 -0.51
N ALA A 27 6.27 -19.65 0.33
CA ALA A 27 6.33 -20.47 1.52
C ALA A 27 6.57 -21.97 1.22
N ARG A 28 5.86 -22.53 0.23
CA ARG A 28 6.02 -23.96 -0.15
C ARG A 28 7.39 -24.28 -0.74
N ASN A 29 8.00 -23.30 -1.42
CA ASN A 29 9.26 -23.48 -2.14
C ASN A 29 10.48 -22.95 -1.38
N GLY A 30 10.32 -22.61 -0.09
CA GLY A 30 11.44 -22.19 0.75
C GLY A 30 11.99 -20.79 0.47
N LEU A 31 11.23 -19.94 -0.24
CA LEU A 31 11.54 -18.50 -0.38
C LEU A 31 11.22 -17.73 0.91
N ILE A 32 10.24 -18.24 1.67
CA ILE A 32 9.83 -17.72 2.96
C ILE A 32 9.91 -18.88 3.96
N ASP A 33 10.63 -18.68 5.06
CA ASP A 33 10.87 -19.70 6.08
C ASP A 33 9.63 -19.96 6.96
N ASP A 34 9.09 -18.92 7.59
CA ASP A 34 7.93 -18.99 8.46
C ASP A 34 6.93 -17.86 8.18
N PRO A 35 5.81 -18.16 7.49
CA PRO A 35 4.79 -17.18 7.17
C PRO A 35 4.24 -16.41 8.37
N LYS A 36 4.21 -17.02 9.57
CA LYS A 36 3.70 -16.39 10.80
C LYS A 36 4.48 -15.15 11.23
N LYS A 37 5.71 -14.98 10.77
CA LYS A 37 6.52 -13.78 11.05
C LYS A 37 6.03 -12.55 10.29
N PHE A 38 5.36 -12.72 9.15
CA PHE A 38 4.96 -11.61 8.28
C PHE A 38 3.46 -11.51 8.04
N VAL A 39 2.68 -12.59 8.16
CA VAL A 39 1.23 -12.56 7.97
C VAL A 39 0.50 -13.25 9.11
N SER A 40 -0.61 -12.65 9.55
CA SER A 40 -1.45 -13.18 10.63
C SER A 40 -2.93 -12.97 10.31
N PRO A 41 -3.82 -13.91 10.67
CA PRO A 41 -5.25 -13.74 10.49
C PRO A 41 -5.74 -12.65 11.45
N VAL A 42 -6.41 -11.63 10.90
CA VAL A 42 -7.00 -10.53 11.67
C VAL A 42 -8.29 -10.13 10.96
N PRO A 43 -9.47 -10.27 11.59
CA PRO A 43 -10.73 -9.85 11.00
C PRO A 43 -10.70 -8.40 10.53
N HIS A 44 -11.31 -8.14 9.38
CA HIS A 44 -11.50 -6.78 8.87
C HIS A 44 -12.95 -6.37 9.12
N ILE A 45 -13.11 -5.18 9.70
CA ILE A 45 -14.40 -4.61 10.06
C ILE A 45 -14.51 -3.26 9.38
N SER A 46 -15.63 -2.97 8.72
CA SER A 46 -15.97 -1.57 8.41
C SER A 46 -16.90 -1.07 9.52
N PHE A 47 -16.69 0.13 10.02
CA PHE A 47 -17.49 0.72 11.09
C PHE A 47 -17.92 2.13 10.72
N VAL A 48 -19.19 2.43 10.99
CA VAL A 48 -19.79 3.74 10.73
C VAL A 48 -20.68 4.17 11.88
N TYR A 49 -20.88 5.48 12.00
CA TYR A 49 -21.75 6.10 13.01
C TYR A 49 -22.54 7.25 12.40
N GLY A 50 -23.76 7.44 12.89
CA GLY A 50 -24.75 8.36 12.33
C GLY A 50 -25.56 7.74 11.18
N GLN A 51 -26.83 8.16 11.06
CA GLN A 51 -27.80 7.51 10.17
C GLN A 51 -27.35 7.49 8.69
N GLU A 52 -26.79 8.59 8.20
CA GLU A 52 -26.33 8.70 6.81
C GLU A 52 -25.24 7.67 6.47
N GLN A 53 -24.27 7.49 7.37
CA GLN A 53 -23.19 6.52 7.14
C GLN A 53 -23.70 5.08 7.29
N VAL A 54 -24.66 4.83 8.19
CA VAL A 54 -25.34 3.54 8.33
C VAL A 54 -26.04 3.16 7.03
N ASP A 55 -26.80 4.09 6.42
CA ASP A 55 -27.48 3.88 5.15
C ASP A 55 -26.49 3.62 4.00
N PHE A 56 -25.37 4.36 3.98
CA PHE A 56 -24.27 4.12 3.04
C PHE A 56 -23.67 2.71 3.20
N LEU A 57 -23.33 2.29 4.42
CA LEU A 57 -22.74 0.98 4.67
C LEU A 57 -23.71 -0.15 4.32
N ARG A 58 -25.02 0.03 4.56
CA ARG A 58 -26.06 -0.91 4.17
C ARG A 58 -26.12 -1.08 2.64
N SER A 59 -26.12 0.03 1.90
CA SER A 59 -26.09 0.03 0.43
C SER A 59 -24.82 -0.63 -0.11
N ARG A 60 -23.67 -0.30 0.48
CA ARG A 60 -22.38 -0.90 0.10
C ARG A 60 -22.33 -2.40 0.38
N HIS A 61 -22.82 -2.86 1.54
CA HIS A 61 -22.88 -4.28 1.88
C HIS A 61 -23.69 -5.05 0.86
N LYS A 62 -24.91 -4.58 0.52
CA LYS A 62 -25.77 -5.21 -0.50
C LYS A 62 -25.05 -5.41 -1.83
N GLY A 63 -24.30 -4.41 -2.29
CA GLY A 63 -23.51 -4.50 -3.53
C GLY A 63 -22.31 -5.45 -3.42
N MET A 64 -21.58 -5.41 -2.30
CA MET A 64 -20.41 -6.26 -2.09
C MET A 64 -20.78 -7.73 -1.90
N SER A 65 -21.73 -8.03 -1.00
CA SER A 65 -22.09 -9.41 -0.63
C SER A 65 -22.74 -10.21 -1.76
N ALA A 66 -23.23 -9.54 -2.80
CA ALA A 66 -23.71 -10.18 -4.02
C ALA A 66 -22.60 -10.82 -4.86
N HIS A 67 -21.34 -10.38 -4.68
CA HIS A 67 -20.17 -10.93 -5.36
C HIS A 67 -19.51 -12.05 -4.54
N HIS A 68 -19.09 -13.14 -5.17
CA HIS A 68 -18.60 -14.34 -4.44
C HIS A 68 -17.38 -14.06 -3.55
N PHE A 69 -16.53 -13.10 -3.92
CA PHE A 69 -15.39 -12.65 -3.09
C PHE A 69 -15.80 -12.17 -1.69
N PHE A 70 -17.00 -11.61 -1.54
CA PHE A 70 -17.48 -11.02 -0.28
C PHE A 70 -18.72 -11.73 0.26
N SER A 71 -19.02 -12.93 -0.24
CA SER A 71 -20.21 -13.71 0.16
C SER A 71 -20.24 -14.08 1.65
N SER A 72 -19.09 -14.10 2.32
CA SER A 72 -18.98 -14.32 3.77
C SER A 72 -19.07 -13.03 4.60
N MET A 73 -19.29 -11.87 3.99
CA MET A 73 -19.32 -10.59 4.70
C MET A 73 -20.61 -10.45 5.51
N GLU A 74 -20.44 -10.38 6.83
CA GLU A 74 -21.52 -10.13 7.78
C GLU A 74 -21.85 -8.63 7.83
N TYR A 75 -23.11 -8.27 8.08
CA TYR A 75 -23.57 -6.90 8.35
C TYR A 75 -24.44 -6.90 9.61
N THR A 76 -24.28 -5.88 10.45
CA THR A 76 -25.13 -5.70 11.64
C THR A 76 -25.25 -4.22 12.02
N GLU A 77 -26.41 -3.88 12.56
CA GLU A 77 -26.69 -2.62 13.28
C GLU A 77 -26.86 -2.89 14.79
N ASP A 78 -26.79 -4.17 15.21
CA ASP A 78 -26.95 -4.59 16.59
C ASP A 78 -25.69 -4.31 17.42
N ARG A 79 -25.85 -3.49 18.46
CA ARG A 79 -24.77 -3.03 19.32
C ARG A 79 -24.11 -4.17 20.09
N GLU A 80 -24.88 -5.19 20.51
CA GLU A 80 -24.32 -6.34 21.22
C GLU A 80 -23.42 -7.18 20.32
N THR A 81 -23.78 -7.33 19.05
CA THR A 81 -22.96 -7.99 18.04
C THR A 81 -21.68 -7.21 17.78
N ILE A 82 -21.77 -5.88 17.59
CA ILE A 82 -20.58 -5.04 17.36
C ILE A 82 -19.65 -5.05 18.59
N LEU A 83 -20.21 -5.03 19.80
CA LEU A 83 -19.46 -5.15 21.05
C LEU A 83 -18.65 -6.46 21.11
N LYS A 84 -19.22 -7.58 20.67
CA LYS A 84 -18.51 -8.87 20.60
C LYS A 84 -17.38 -8.87 19.56
N TRP A 85 -17.55 -8.14 18.45
CA TRP A 85 -16.55 -8.07 17.38
C TRP A 85 -15.38 -7.15 17.73
N ALA A 86 -15.67 -5.97 18.28
CA ALA A 86 -14.67 -4.94 18.59
C ALA A 86 -15.13 -4.10 19.80
N PRO A 87 -14.87 -4.56 21.04
CA PRO A 87 -15.33 -3.91 22.27
C PRO A 87 -15.03 -2.42 22.38
N LEU A 88 -13.83 -2.01 21.96
CA LEU A 88 -13.41 -0.60 22.02
C LEU A 88 -14.32 0.33 21.22
N LEU A 89 -15.06 -0.18 20.22
CA LEU A 89 -15.99 0.64 19.44
C LEU A 89 -17.19 1.10 20.27
N LEU A 90 -17.60 0.34 21.29
CA LEU A 90 -18.80 0.60 22.08
C LEU A 90 -18.49 1.14 23.48
N ALA A 91 -17.25 0.99 23.96
CA ALA A 91 -16.80 1.52 25.25
C ALA A 91 -17.02 3.05 25.33
N GLY A 92 -17.94 3.47 26.19
CA GLY A 92 -18.31 4.88 26.38
C GLY A 92 -19.14 5.49 25.25
N ARG A 93 -19.63 4.70 24.29
CA ARG A 93 -20.43 5.21 23.16
C ARG A 93 -21.89 5.43 23.56
N ASP A 94 -22.42 6.58 23.16
CA ASP A 94 -23.84 6.93 23.27
C ASP A 94 -24.75 6.12 22.30
N ASP A 95 -26.04 6.46 22.28
CA ASP A 95 -27.06 5.81 21.45
C ASP A 95 -27.05 6.26 19.98
N THR A 96 -26.00 6.94 19.51
CA THR A 96 -25.85 7.28 18.10
C THR A 96 -25.98 6.01 17.24
N PRO A 97 -26.75 6.04 16.13
CA PRO A 97 -26.86 4.91 15.21
C PRO A 97 -25.48 4.45 14.75
N ILE A 98 -25.25 3.14 14.74
CA ILE A 98 -23.99 2.53 14.28
C ILE A 98 -24.28 1.33 13.41
N ALA A 99 -23.35 1.01 12.52
CA ALA A 99 -23.37 -0.23 11.76
C ALA A 99 -21.94 -0.74 11.55
N ALA A 100 -21.83 -2.04 11.35
CA ALA A 100 -20.58 -2.66 10.98
C ALA A 100 -20.75 -3.76 9.95
N THR A 101 -19.74 -3.94 9.10
CA THR A 101 -19.53 -5.19 8.36
C THR A 101 -18.32 -5.92 8.91
N LYS A 102 -18.28 -7.25 8.78
CA LYS A 102 -17.14 -8.06 9.21
C LYS A 102 -16.80 -9.15 8.20
N VAL A 103 -15.50 -9.37 8.00
CA VAL A 103 -14.93 -10.51 7.28
C VAL A 103 -13.84 -11.14 8.13
N ASP A 104 -14.00 -12.42 8.46
CA ASP A 104 -13.01 -13.15 9.28
C ASP A 104 -11.71 -13.48 8.54
N GLY A 105 -11.77 -13.66 7.21
CA GLY A 105 -10.62 -13.98 6.36
C GLY A 105 -9.64 -12.83 6.12
N GLY A 106 -9.70 -11.76 6.92
CA GLY A 106 -8.77 -10.64 6.85
C GLY A 106 -7.37 -11.00 7.37
N THR A 107 -6.38 -10.17 7.05
CA THR A 107 -4.99 -10.36 7.51
C THR A 107 -4.34 -9.07 7.97
N ASP A 108 -3.41 -9.16 8.92
CA ASP A 108 -2.34 -8.18 9.11
C ASP A 108 -1.06 -8.66 8.43
N VAL A 109 -0.41 -7.76 7.70
CA VAL A 109 0.80 -8.05 6.93
C VAL A 109 1.93 -7.11 7.35
N ASN A 110 3.04 -7.68 7.80
CA ASN A 110 4.30 -7.01 8.04
C ASN A 110 5.17 -7.07 6.78
N PHE A 111 4.95 -6.11 5.88
CA PHE A 111 5.70 -5.98 4.62
C PHE A 111 7.21 -5.73 4.81
N GLY A 112 7.63 -5.23 5.96
CA GLY A 112 9.06 -5.07 6.28
C GLY A 112 9.75 -6.42 6.42
N THR A 113 9.16 -7.31 7.22
CA THR A 113 9.65 -8.68 7.40
C THR A 113 9.55 -9.50 6.11
N LEU A 114 8.42 -9.40 5.38
CA LEU A 114 8.27 -10.07 4.09
C LEU A 114 9.35 -9.65 3.08
N SER A 115 9.57 -8.33 2.93
CA SER A 115 10.59 -7.81 2.02
C SER A 115 11.99 -8.27 2.42
N GLN A 116 12.30 -8.30 3.71
CA GLN A 116 13.59 -8.78 4.21
C GLN A 116 13.82 -10.26 3.83
N MET A 117 12.83 -11.12 4.11
CA MET A 117 12.91 -12.55 3.78
C MET A 117 13.16 -12.79 2.29
N LEU A 118 12.40 -12.11 1.43
CA LEU A 118 12.52 -12.28 -0.02
C LEU A 118 13.86 -11.77 -0.56
N VAL A 119 14.38 -10.65 -0.03
CA VAL A 119 15.68 -10.09 -0.44
C VAL A 119 16.84 -10.96 0.05
N GLU A 120 16.78 -11.45 1.29
CA GLU A 120 17.79 -12.36 1.85
C GLU A 120 17.82 -13.67 1.08
N TRP A 121 16.65 -14.29 0.83
CA TRP A 121 16.55 -15.49 0.01
C TRP A 121 17.12 -15.27 -1.39
N LEU A 122 16.79 -14.14 -2.05
CA LEU A 122 17.33 -13.80 -3.36
C LEU A 122 18.87 -13.71 -3.31
N GLY A 123 19.41 -13.14 -2.24
CA GLY A 123 20.85 -13.04 -2.00
C GLY A 123 21.60 -14.36 -1.88
N GLU A 124 20.92 -15.41 -1.42
CA GLU A 124 21.49 -16.75 -1.23
C GLU A 124 21.51 -17.58 -2.53
N GLN A 125 20.84 -17.11 -3.60
CA GLN A 125 20.79 -17.84 -4.86
C GLN A 125 22.10 -17.71 -5.66
N ALA A 126 22.42 -18.74 -6.41
CA ALA A 126 23.62 -18.75 -7.25
C ALA A 126 23.59 -17.60 -8.27
N GLY A 127 24.63 -16.76 -8.26
CA GLY A 127 24.76 -15.60 -9.16
C GLY A 127 23.94 -14.38 -8.74
N CYS A 128 23.30 -14.41 -7.56
CA CYS A 128 22.56 -13.28 -7.01
C CYS A 128 23.30 -12.64 -5.83
N GLY A 129 22.83 -11.46 -5.42
CA GLY A 129 23.37 -10.74 -4.27
C GLY A 129 22.55 -9.49 -3.95
N TYR A 130 22.70 -8.97 -2.73
CA TYR A 130 22.11 -7.72 -2.29
C TYR A 130 23.11 -6.92 -1.49
N ALA A 131 22.94 -5.59 -1.47
CA ALA A 131 23.83 -4.69 -0.75
C ALA A 131 22.99 -3.70 0.06
N THR A 132 23.02 -3.81 1.38
CA THR A 132 22.42 -2.81 2.28
C THR A 132 23.41 -1.67 2.53
N ARG A 133 22.93 -0.51 2.99
CA ARG A 133 23.77 0.70 3.20
C ARG A 133 24.51 1.16 1.93
N HIS A 134 24.02 0.79 0.76
CA HIS A 134 24.49 1.23 -0.54
C HIS A 134 23.39 2.05 -1.21
N ARG A 135 23.68 3.33 -1.49
CA ARG A 135 22.73 4.25 -2.12
C ARG A 135 23.07 4.43 -3.58
N VAL A 136 22.17 4.03 -4.46
CA VAL A 136 22.24 4.47 -5.87
C VAL A 136 22.00 5.97 -5.90
N VAL A 137 22.93 6.71 -6.50
CA VAL A 137 22.89 8.18 -6.57
C VAL A 137 22.80 8.68 -8.01
N ASP A 138 22.99 7.83 -9.00
CA ASP A 138 22.89 8.18 -10.42
C ASP A 138 22.67 6.94 -11.29
N LEU A 139 21.99 7.14 -12.41
CA LEU A 139 21.80 6.15 -13.47
C LEU A 139 22.14 6.82 -14.80
N THR A 140 22.98 6.19 -15.62
CA THR A 140 23.39 6.76 -16.90
C THR A 140 23.46 5.65 -17.94
N LYS A 141 22.86 5.87 -19.11
CA LYS A 141 22.98 4.94 -20.23
C LYS A 141 24.41 4.95 -20.76
N THR A 142 25.04 3.79 -20.85
CA THR A 142 26.40 3.64 -21.39
C THR A 142 26.36 3.51 -22.92
N PRO A 143 27.50 3.73 -23.62
CA PRO A 143 27.55 3.63 -25.08
C PRO A 143 27.18 2.24 -25.64
N ASP A 144 27.35 1.17 -24.87
CA ASP A 144 26.99 -0.20 -25.25
C ASP A 144 25.49 -0.52 -24.98
N GLY A 145 24.71 0.45 -24.51
CA GLY A 145 23.29 0.32 -24.23
C GLY A 145 22.95 -0.24 -22.85
N SER A 146 23.94 -0.57 -22.01
CA SER A 146 23.70 -0.92 -20.61
C SER A 146 23.50 0.31 -19.71
N TRP A 147 23.21 0.09 -18.43
CA TRP A 147 23.05 1.13 -17.42
C TRP A 147 24.27 1.17 -16.51
N GLY A 148 24.96 2.31 -16.48
CA GLY A 148 25.92 2.66 -15.45
C GLY A 148 25.19 3.08 -14.19
N VAL A 149 25.42 2.35 -13.09
CA VAL A 149 24.80 2.56 -11.79
C VAL A 149 25.85 3.14 -10.84
N LYS A 150 25.72 4.43 -10.49
CA LYS A 150 26.62 5.08 -9.53
C LYS A 150 26.13 4.82 -8.11
N VAL A 151 26.96 4.17 -7.31
CA VAL A 151 26.63 3.72 -5.96
C VAL A 151 27.55 4.39 -4.93
N LYS A 152 26.95 4.95 -3.88
CA LYS A 152 27.66 5.44 -2.69
C LYS A 152 27.48 4.46 -1.55
N ASN A 153 28.58 3.87 -1.07
CA ASN A 153 28.60 3.13 0.18
C ASN A 153 28.47 4.13 1.34
N LEU A 154 27.43 3.98 2.16
CA LEU A 154 27.09 4.94 3.21
C LEU A 154 27.95 4.78 4.46
N GLU A 155 28.65 3.66 4.64
CA GLU A 155 29.54 3.41 5.77
C GLU A 155 30.92 4.04 5.53
N THR A 156 31.49 3.80 4.35
CA THR A 156 32.85 4.24 3.98
C THR A 156 32.86 5.59 3.28
N GLY A 157 31.71 6.05 2.78
CA GLY A 157 31.59 7.24 1.93
C GLY A 157 32.10 7.05 0.50
N ARG A 158 32.70 5.90 0.17
CA ARG A 158 33.25 5.60 -1.16
C ARG A 158 32.13 5.56 -2.21
N THR A 159 32.42 6.12 -3.37
CA THR A 159 31.57 6.01 -4.56
C THR A 159 32.22 5.11 -5.58
N PHE A 160 31.44 4.23 -6.20
CA PHE A 160 31.87 3.33 -7.28
C PHE A 160 30.75 3.16 -8.30
N TYR A 161 31.05 2.47 -9.39
CA TYR A 161 30.14 2.23 -10.49
C TYR A 161 29.92 0.73 -10.67
N ASN A 162 28.70 0.35 -10.99
CA ASN A 162 28.33 -0.98 -11.46
C ASN A 162 27.64 -0.86 -12.84
N THR A 163 27.49 -1.96 -13.55
CA THR A 163 26.74 -2.01 -14.82
C THR A 163 25.61 -3.02 -14.75
N ALA A 164 24.50 -2.72 -15.40
CA ALA A 164 23.35 -3.60 -15.50
C ALA A 164 22.68 -3.49 -16.87
N LYS A 165 22.22 -4.61 -17.44
CA LYS A 165 21.45 -4.58 -18.69
C LYS A 165 20.02 -4.08 -18.48
N PHE A 166 19.46 -4.36 -17.30
CA PHE A 166 18.14 -3.93 -16.89
C PHE A 166 18.19 -3.31 -15.49
N VAL A 167 17.42 -2.24 -15.24
CA VAL A 167 17.29 -1.60 -13.93
C VAL A 167 15.82 -1.50 -13.55
N PHE A 168 15.45 -2.06 -12.38
CA PHE A 168 14.16 -1.79 -11.75
C PHE A 168 14.34 -0.79 -10.59
N ILE A 169 13.60 0.31 -10.61
CA ILE A 169 13.62 1.34 -9.57
C ILE A 169 12.39 1.18 -8.64
N GLY A 170 12.58 0.43 -7.55
CA GLY A 170 11.62 0.28 -6.45
C GLY A 170 11.98 1.12 -5.21
N ALA A 171 12.41 2.37 -5.38
CA ALA A 171 13.03 3.18 -4.32
C ALA A 171 12.03 4.01 -3.48
N GLY A 172 10.74 3.69 -3.53
CA GLY A 172 9.69 4.49 -2.90
C GLY A 172 9.72 5.94 -3.38
N GLY A 173 9.69 6.92 -2.46
CA GLY A 173 9.84 8.33 -2.85
C GLY A 173 11.17 8.66 -3.55
N GLY A 174 12.20 7.84 -3.38
CA GLY A 174 13.48 7.97 -4.07
C GLY A 174 13.44 7.58 -5.55
N SER A 175 12.34 7.02 -6.06
CA SER A 175 12.23 6.60 -7.45
C SER A 175 12.26 7.78 -8.42
N LEU A 176 11.53 8.87 -8.12
CA LEU A 176 11.43 10.03 -9.01
C LEU A 176 12.80 10.70 -9.27
N PRO A 177 13.63 11.00 -8.26
CA PRO A 177 14.96 11.54 -8.51
C PRO A 177 15.84 10.63 -9.37
N LEU A 178 15.77 9.31 -9.19
CA LEU A 178 16.54 8.35 -9.98
C LEU A 178 16.07 8.28 -11.44
N LEU A 179 14.76 8.35 -11.67
CA LEU A 179 14.18 8.48 -13.00
C LEU A 179 14.61 9.78 -13.69
N GLN A 180 14.53 10.91 -13.01
CA GLN A 180 14.98 12.18 -13.58
C GLN A 180 16.47 12.17 -13.93
N LYS A 181 17.27 11.42 -13.16
CA LYS A 181 18.71 11.23 -13.41
C LYS A 181 18.99 10.28 -14.58
N SER A 182 18.14 9.27 -14.80
CA SER A 182 18.31 8.34 -15.92
C SER A 182 18.13 9.03 -17.28
N GLY A 183 17.38 10.14 -17.31
CA GLY A 183 17.22 10.99 -18.50
C GLY A 183 16.34 10.38 -19.58
N ILE A 184 15.57 9.34 -19.27
CA ILE A 184 14.64 8.73 -20.23
C ILE A 184 13.52 9.72 -20.60
N GLU A 185 13.10 9.71 -21.87
CA GLU A 185 12.05 10.58 -22.39
C GLU A 185 10.75 10.45 -21.58
N GLU A 186 10.42 9.22 -21.18
CA GLU A 186 9.20 8.88 -20.45
C GLU A 186 9.16 9.50 -19.05
N SER A 187 10.29 9.94 -18.49
CA SER A 187 10.34 10.61 -17.18
C SER A 187 10.03 12.11 -17.24
N ARG A 188 10.00 12.70 -18.44
CA ARG A 188 9.75 14.14 -18.61
C ARG A 188 8.33 14.51 -18.17
N GLY A 189 8.21 15.69 -17.57
CA GLY A 189 6.92 16.21 -17.09
C GLY A 189 6.44 15.57 -15.78
N TYR A 190 7.15 14.57 -15.23
CA TYR A 190 6.83 14.01 -13.92
C TYR A 190 7.34 14.91 -12.79
N GLY A 191 6.40 15.31 -11.95
CA GLY A 191 6.63 15.91 -10.63
C GLY A 191 6.30 14.92 -9.52
N GLY A 192 6.69 15.28 -8.30
CA GLY A 192 6.39 14.50 -7.09
C GLY A 192 5.89 15.41 -5.99
N PHE A 193 4.83 15.00 -5.31
CA PHE A 193 4.34 15.68 -4.11
C PHE A 193 4.45 14.76 -2.88
N PRO A 194 5.38 15.04 -1.95
CA PRO A 194 5.58 14.21 -0.77
C PRO A 194 4.51 14.47 0.30
N VAL A 195 3.95 13.39 0.81
CA VAL A 195 3.00 13.37 1.93
C VAL A 195 3.54 12.41 2.99
N GLY A 196 3.92 12.94 4.15
CA GLY A 196 4.25 12.14 5.32
C GLY A 196 2.99 11.54 5.94
N GLY A 197 3.14 10.40 6.60
CA GLY A 197 2.10 9.82 7.44
C GLY A 197 2.49 9.84 8.90
N GLN A 198 1.50 9.94 9.78
CA GLN A 198 1.67 9.74 11.23
C GLN A 198 0.55 8.83 11.75
N TRP A 199 0.83 8.14 12.85
CA TRP A 199 -0.09 7.23 13.52
C TRP A 199 -0.11 7.50 15.01
N LEU A 200 -1.29 7.43 15.61
CA LEU A 200 -1.41 7.23 17.04
C LEU A 200 -1.18 5.74 17.32
N VAL A 201 -0.34 5.44 18.31
CA VAL A 201 0.03 4.08 18.67
C VAL A 201 -0.24 3.83 20.14
N CYS A 202 -0.93 2.74 20.43
CA CYS A 202 -1.16 2.25 21.78
C CYS A 202 -0.47 0.90 21.98
N HIS A 203 0.35 0.82 23.02
CA HIS A 203 1.08 -0.39 23.43
C HIS A 203 0.55 -1.01 24.72
N LYS A 204 -0.45 -0.37 25.34
CA LYS A 204 -0.99 -0.73 26.65
C LYS A 204 -1.73 -2.08 26.57
N PRO A 205 -1.22 -3.16 27.19
CA PRO A 205 -1.75 -4.52 27.00
C PRO A 205 -3.25 -4.64 27.27
N GLU A 206 -3.74 -4.00 28.34
CA GLU A 206 -5.14 -4.02 28.72
C GLU A 206 -6.08 -3.41 27.68
N ILE A 207 -5.60 -2.52 26.79
CA ILE A 207 -6.37 -1.98 25.67
C ILE A 207 -6.16 -2.85 24.42
N VAL A 208 -4.91 -3.20 24.14
CA VAL A 208 -4.52 -3.98 22.95
C VAL A 208 -5.20 -5.36 22.93
N GLU A 209 -5.34 -6.02 24.07
CA GLU A 209 -5.95 -7.35 24.17
C GLU A 209 -7.46 -7.34 23.94
N GLN A 210 -8.13 -6.21 24.15
CA GLN A 210 -9.57 -6.06 23.92
C GLN A 210 -9.92 -5.94 22.43
N HIS A 211 -8.95 -5.67 21.56
CA HIS A 211 -9.20 -5.36 20.16
C HIS A 211 -8.35 -6.22 19.24
N VAL A 212 -9.01 -7.14 18.53
CA VAL A 212 -8.36 -8.07 17.59
C VAL A 212 -9.05 -7.97 16.23
N ALA A 213 -9.00 -6.78 15.65
CA ALA A 213 -9.53 -6.48 14.33
C ALA A 213 -8.75 -5.33 13.67
N LYS A 214 -8.99 -5.15 12.37
CA LYS A 214 -8.72 -3.89 11.67
C LYS A 214 -10.05 -3.24 11.36
N VAL A 215 -10.30 -2.08 11.96
CA VAL A 215 -11.58 -1.38 11.86
C VAL A 215 -11.41 -0.14 10.99
N TYR A 216 -12.01 -0.17 9.81
CA TYR A 216 -11.98 0.90 8.82
C TYR A 216 -13.22 1.80 8.94
N GLY A 217 -13.02 3.11 9.02
CA GLY A 217 -14.11 4.07 9.02
C GLY A 217 -14.57 4.48 7.62
N MET A 218 -15.32 5.58 7.59
CA MET A 218 -15.68 6.29 6.38
C MET A 218 -14.82 7.57 6.24
N SER A 219 -14.52 7.98 5.01
CA SER A 219 -13.77 9.22 4.76
C SER A 219 -14.62 10.43 5.17
N PRO A 220 -14.08 11.39 5.93
CA PRO A 220 -14.74 12.68 6.12
C PRO A 220 -14.68 13.47 4.80
N GLY A 221 -15.73 13.36 3.99
CA GLY A 221 -16.07 14.19 2.81
C GLY A 221 -14.92 14.58 1.87
N ALA A 222 -14.15 15.61 2.23
CA ALA A 222 -13.07 16.19 1.43
C ALA A 222 -11.72 15.46 1.56
N ALA A 223 -11.57 14.49 2.46
CA ALA A 223 -10.32 13.76 2.64
C ALA A 223 -10.08 12.80 1.45
N PRO A 224 -8.87 12.78 0.86
CA PRO A 224 -8.53 11.82 -0.19
C PRO A 224 -8.75 10.39 0.32
N THR A 225 -9.18 9.48 -0.55
CA THR A 225 -9.58 8.10 -0.19
C THR A 225 -8.53 7.30 0.58
N MET A 226 -7.26 7.73 0.56
CA MET A 226 -6.15 7.13 1.32
C MET A 226 -5.99 7.63 2.76
N ALA A 227 -6.81 8.58 3.20
CA ALA A 227 -6.78 9.19 4.54
C ALA A 227 -7.98 8.76 5.40
N VAL A 228 -8.66 7.67 5.03
CA VAL A 228 -9.75 7.12 5.83
C VAL A 228 -9.19 6.64 7.17
N PRO A 229 -9.71 7.14 8.30
CA PRO A 229 -9.23 6.74 9.62
C PRO A 229 -9.57 5.27 9.85
N HIS A 230 -8.64 4.56 10.49
CA HIS A 230 -8.86 3.19 10.89
C HIS A 230 -8.09 2.85 12.16
N LEU A 231 -8.71 1.99 12.99
CA LEU A 231 -8.15 1.44 14.22
C LEU A 231 -7.71 0.00 13.97
N ASP A 232 -6.40 -0.21 13.90
CA ASP A 232 -5.80 -1.46 13.46
C ASP A 232 -5.07 -2.17 14.58
N THR A 233 -5.38 -3.45 14.76
CA THR A 233 -4.43 -4.39 15.35
C THR A 233 -3.26 -4.59 14.39
N ARG A 234 -2.04 -4.33 14.86
CA ARG A 234 -0.78 -4.61 14.16
C ARG A 234 0.05 -5.60 14.94
N ILE A 235 0.60 -6.59 14.25
CA ILE A 235 1.51 -7.59 14.80
C ILE A 235 2.89 -7.34 14.19
N ILE A 236 3.78 -6.72 14.96
CA ILE A 236 5.11 -6.34 14.51
C ILE A 236 6.13 -7.05 15.39
N ASN A 237 6.98 -7.89 14.80
CA ASN A 237 7.99 -8.68 15.50
C ASN A 237 7.40 -9.47 16.68
N GLY A 238 6.22 -10.08 16.49
CA GLY A 238 5.51 -10.86 17.49
C GLY A 238 4.80 -10.05 18.58
N LYS A 239 4.89 -8.71 18.57
CA LYS A 239 4.22 -7.84 19.53
C LYS A 239 2.99 -7.20 18.90
N LYS A 240 1.87 -7.20 19.64
CA LYS A 240 0.64 -6.51 19.25
C LYS A 240 0.70 -5.04 19.65
N ALA A 241 0.15 -4.17 18.81
CA ALA A 241 -0.12 -2.77 19.11
C ALA A 241 -1.41 -2.35 18.39
N LEU A 242 -2.06 -1.30 18.88
CA LEU A 242 -3.14 -0.64 18.16
C LEU A 242 -2.62 0.61 17.48
N LEU A 243 -2.91 0.76 16.19
CA LEU A 243 -2.58 1.94 15.40
C LEU A 243 -3.86 2.64 14.97
N PHE A 244 -3.92 3.95 15.14
CA PHE A 244 -5.02 4.77 14.64
C PHE A 244 -4.51 5.90 13.73
N GLY A 245 -5.16 6.06 12.57
CA GLY A 245 -4.76 7.01 11.53
C GLY A 245 -5.13 6.50 10.13
N PRO A 246 -4.41 6.89 9.07
CA PRO A 246 -3.24 7.77 9.08
C PRO A 246 -3.60 9.25 9.20
N TYR A 247 -2.75 10.03 9.87
CA TYR A 247 -2.75 11.49 9.80
C TYR A 247 -1.75 11.96 8.76
N ALA A 248 -2.14 12.91 7.93
CA ALA A 248 -1.20 13.50 6.98
C ALA A 248 -0.23 14.44 7.69
N ALA A 249 1.04 14.38 7.29
CA ALA A 249 2.09 15.29 7.71
C ALA A 249 2.75 15.93 6.50
N TRP A 250 2.97 17.25 6.56
CA TRP A 250 3.67 17.98 5.51
C TRP A 250 5.19 17.77 5.62
N THR A 251 5.86 17.58 4.49
CA THR A 251 7.31 17.43 4.41
C THR A 251 7.79 17.78 3.00
N THR A 252 9.09 18.08 2.84
CA THR A 252 9.74 18.21 1.52
C THR A 252 10.70 17.07 1.22
N LYS A 253 10.88 16.14 2.16
CA LYS A 253 11.69 14.92 2.01
C LYS A 253 10.94 13.89 1.18
N PHE A 254 11.67 13.08 0.41
CA PHE A 254 11.09 11.95 -0.32
C PHE A 254 11.30 10.61 0.40
N LEU A 255 12.33 10.52 1.25
CA LEU A 255 12.61 9.34 2.08
C LEU A 255 12.50 9.68 3.57
N HIS A 256 11.76 8.85 4.31
CA HIS A 256 11.61 9.00 5.76
C HIS A 256 12.97 8.91 6.47
N LYS A 257 13.80 7.93 6.11
CA LYS A 257 15.18 7.81 6.60
C LYS A 257 16.17 8.19 5.51
N GLY A 258 17.06 9.14 5.83
CA GLY A 258 18.14 9.56 4.96
C GLY A 258 17.72 10.35 3.71
N GLY A 259 16.49 10.88 3.66
CA GLY A 259 16.03 11.86 2.68
C GLY A 259 16.48 13.29 3.04
N SER A 260 16.38 14.21 2.08
CA SER A 260 16.81 15.60 2.20
C SER A 260 15.62 16.55 2.15
N TYR A 261 15.65 17.64 2.91
CA TYR A 261 14.66 18.72 2.75
C TYR A 261 14.75 19.42 1.39
N PHE A 262 15.83 19.17 0.64
CA PHE A 262 16.01 19.60 -0.75
C PHE A 262 15.48 18.60 -1.77
N ASP A 263 14.87 17.46 -1.37
CA ASP A 263 14.37 16.47 -2.32
C ASP A 263 13.28 17.07 -3.23
N LEU A 264 12.24 17.70 -2.66
CA LEU A 264 11.19 18.36 -3.44
C LEU A 264 11.75 19.52 -4.30
N PRO A 265 12.46 20.54 -3.75
CA PRO A 265 13.06 21.59 -4.58
C PRO A 265 13.99 21.05 -5.67
N GLY A 266 14.79 20.03 -5.35
CA GLY A 266 15.73 19.41 -6.28
C GLY A 266 15.06 18.59 -7.38
N SER A 267 13.80 18.17 -7.19
CA SER A 267 12.98 17.49 -8.18
C SER A 267 12.29 18.42 -9.18
N VAL A 268 12.28 19.73 -8.92
CA VAL A 268 11.70 20.73 -9.84
C VAL A 268 12.61 20.89 -11.07
N ARG A 269 12.01 20.82 -12.24
CA ARG A 269 12.64 20.91 -13.56
C ARG A 269 11.81 21.84 -14.45
N TRP A 270 12.44 22.38 -15.50
CA TRP A 270 11.75 23.26 -16.45
C TRP A 270 10.57 22.57 -17.14
N ASP A 271 10.67 21.26 -17.36
CA ASP A 271 9.63 20.44 -17.99
C ASP A 271 8.50 20.04 -17.05
N ASN A 272 8.63 20.18 -15.72
CA ASN A 272 7.59 19.79 -14.75
C ASN A 272 7.05 20.95 -13.89
N ILE A 273 7.69 22.12 -13.92
CA ILE A 273 7.30 23.28 -13.08
C ILE A 273 5.87 23.73 -13.36
N ALA A 274 5.45 23.74 -14.63
CA ALA A 274 4.09 24.08 -15.02
C ALA A 274 3.07 23.10 -14.42
N SER A 275 3.37 21.80 -14.45
CA SER A 275 2.54 20.75 -13.87
C SER A 275 2.43 20.88 -12.35
N LEU A 276 3.54 21.14 -11.65
CA LEU A 276 3.55 21.35 -10.20
C LEU A 276 2.73 22.57 -9.77
N ILE A 277 2.91 23.72 -10.45
CA ILE A 277 2.14 24.94 -10.16
C ILE A 277 0.65 24.70 -10.44
N LYS A 278 0.32 24.10 -11.58
CA LYS A 278 -1.08 23.85 -11.97
C LYS A 278 -1.77 22.91 -10.98
N VAL A 279 -1.10 21.84 -10.55
CA VAL A 279 -1.62 20.94 -9.51
C VAL A 279 -1.82 21.70 -8.19
N GLY A 280 -0.86 22.50 -7.76
CA GLY A 280 -0.99 23.32 -6.55
C GLY A 280 -2.22 24.23 -6.59
N LEU A 281 -2.52 24.84 -7.74
CA LEU A 281 -3.69 25.71 -7.93
C LEU A 281 -5.01 24.95 -8.04
N HIS A 282 -5.05 23.79 -8.72
CA HIS A 282 -6.28 23.02 -8.90
C HIS A 282 -6.63 22.16 -7.67
N ASN A 283 -5.64 21.87 -6.83
CA ASN A 283 -5.79 21.03 -5.65
C ASN A 283 -5.58 21.83 -4.35
N ILE A 284 -5.88 23.13 -4.37
CA ILE A 284 -5.84 23.99 -3.17
C ILE A 284 -6.58 23.36 -1.98
N PRO A 285 -7.79 22.78 -2.12
CA PRO A 285 -8.47 22.14 -0.99
C PRO A 285 -7.66 20.99 -0.39
N LEU A 286 -7.01 20.17 -1.23
CA LEU A 286 -6.14 19.09 -0.78
C LEU A 286 -4.90 19.63 -0.07
N VAL A 287 -4.23 20.63 -0.65
CA VAL A 287 -3.04 21.25 -0.04
C VAL A 287 -3.40 21.85 1.31
N GLN A 288 -4.51 22.58 1.40
CA GLN A 288 -5.05 23.13 2.65
C GLN A 288 -5.34 22.02 3.66
N TYR A 289 -6.01 20.95 3.23
CA TYR A 289 -6.27 19.79 4.08
C TYR A 289 -4.97 19.18 4.61
N LEU A 290 -3.96 18.95 3.77
CA LEU A 290 -2.68 18.36 4.20
C LEU A 290 -1.91 19.26 5.17
N ILE A 291 -1.93 20.58 4.96
CA ILE A 291 -1.35 21.55 5.90
C ILE A 291 -2.13 21.54 7.21
N GLN A 292 -3.45 21.53 7.16
CA GLN A 292 -4.31 21.47 8.34
C GLN A 292 -4.03 20.19 9.14
N GLN A 293 -4.01 19.03 8.49
CA GLN A 293 -3.69 17.74 9.12
C GLN A 293 -2.28 17.73 9.73
N GLY A 294 -1.29 18.25 9.00
CA GLY A 294 0.09 18.32 9.47
C GLY A 294 0.29 19.24 10.68
N THR A 295 -0.58 20.23 10.85
CA THR A 295 -0.56 21.20 11.96
C THR A 295 -1.53 20.86 13.10
N GLN A 296 -2.27 19.75 13.01
CA GLN A 296 -3.17 19.32 14.07
C GLN A 296 -2.41 19.11 15.39
N SER A 297 -3.09 19.38 16.50
CA SER A 297 -2.59 19.06 17.84
C SER A 297 -2.82 17.58 18.17
N MET A 298 -2.10 17.05 19.16
CA MET A 298 -2.37 15.71 19.71
C MET A 298 -3.84 15.56 20.15
N ASN A 299 -4.42 16.59 20.78
CA ASN A 299 -5.82 16.58 21.23
C ASN A 299 -6.80 16.46 20.06
N THR A 300 -6.54 17.13 18.94
CA THR A 300 -7.36 17.03 17.73
C THR A 300 -7.32 15.62 17.17
N ARG A 301 -6.12 15.01 17.06
CA ARG A 301 -5.96 13.63 16.60
C ARG A 301 -6.69 12.64 17.51
N MET A 302 -6.54 12.80 18.82
CA MET A 302 -7.26 12.00 19.81
C MET A 302 -8.78 12.18 19.74
N GLY A 303 -9.27 13.35 19.32
CA GLY A 303 -10.70 13.57 19.03
C GLY A 303 -11.21 12.64 17.93
N GLU A 304 -10.48 12.50 16.83
CA GLU A 304 -10.82 11.56 15.77
C GLU A 304 -10.77 10.10 16.25
N LEU A 305 -9.78 9.74 17.06
CA LEU A 305 -9.74 8.42 17.68
C LEU A 305 -10.98 8.17 18.55
N ARG A 306 -11.45 9.16 19.30
CA ARG A 306 -12.67 9.02 20.13
C ARG A 306 -13.95 8.82 19.34
N ASN A 307 -13.97 9.19 18.07
CA ASN A 307 -15.07 8.79 17.17
C ASN A 307 -15.14 7.27 16.99
N PHE A 308 -14.02 6.55 17.13
CA PHE A 308 -13.93 5.09 17.12
C PHE A 308 -13.94 4.50 18.53
N TYR A 309 -13.10 5.00 19.43
CA TYR A 309 -12.95 4.52 20.81
C TYR A 309 -13.20 5.67 21.80
N PRO A 310 -14.47 5.94 22.19
CA PRO A 310 -14.85 7.10 23.00
C PRO A 310 -14.07 7.22 24.32
N ASP A 311 -13.81 6.10 24.99
CA ASP A 311 -13.07 6.07 26.26
C ASP A 311 -11.54 6.24 26.12
N ALA A 312 -11.02 6.50 24.91
CA ALA A 312 -9.58 6.67 24.68
C ALA A 312 -8.99 7.82 25.52
N LYS A 313 -7.98 7.47 26.34
CA LYS A 313 -7.23 8.42 27.18
C LYS A 313 -5.95 8.85 26.50
N ASN A 314 -5.65 10.15 26.50
CA ASN A 314 -4.47 10.71 25.82
C ASN A 314 -3.14 10.06 26.25
N GLU A 315 -2.99 9.72 27.53
CA GLU A 315 -1.77 9.15 28.11
C GLU A 315 -1.41 7.75 27.59
N ASP A 316 -2.37 7.05 26.98
CA ASP A 316 -2.18 5.69 26.49
C ASP A 316 -1.73 5.64 25.01
N TRP A 317 -1.62 6.80 24.37
CA TRP A 317 -1.34 6.92 22.94
C TRP A 317 -0.16 7.85 22.67
N GLU A 318 0.71 7.45 21.77
CA GLU A 318 1.83 8.25 21.28
C GLU A 318 1.75 8.46 19.77
N LEU A 319 2.30 9.58 19.29
CA LEU A 319 2.35 9.88 17.87
C LEU A 319 3.67 9.37 17.28
N ILE A 320 3.59 8.53 16.26
CA ILE A 320 4.76 8.00 15.53
C ILE A 320 4.72 8.43 14.07
N ASP A 321 5.86 8.89 13.56
CA ASP A 321 6.06 9.18 12.15
C ASP A 321 6.17 7.89 11.32
N ALA A 322 5.42 7.83 10.23
CA ALA A 322 5.48 6.75 9.25
C ALA A 322 6.29 7.15 8.00
N GLY A 323 6.30 6.23 7.03
CA GLY A 323 6.90 6.46 5.71
C GLY A 323 6.30 7.68 4.99
N ILE A 324 7.06 8.19 4.03
CA ILE A 324 6.64 9.27 3.14
C ILE A 324 6.15 8.66 1.84
N ARG A 325 4.98 9.10 1.37
CA ARG A 325 4.42 8.75 0.06
C ARG A 325 4.66 9.91 -0.90
N VAL A 326 5.31 9.66 -2.02
CA VAL A 326 5.47 10.67 -3.08
C VAL A 326 4.41 10.40 -4.14
N GLN A 327 3.42 11.29 -4.25
CA GLN A 327 2.39 11.22 -5.28
C GLN A 327 2.98 11.67 -6.61
N ALA A 328 2.83 10.85 -7.64
CA ALA A 328 3.24 11.21 -8.99
C ALA A 328 2.29 12.26 -9.57
N ILE A 329 2.87 13.28 -10.20
CA ILE A 329 2.14 14.33 -10.90
C ILE A 329 2.58 14.29 -12.35
N LYS A 330 1.63 14.11 -13.27
CA LYS A 330 1.90 14.01 -14.70
C LYS A 330 1.27 15.19 -15.47
N GLN A 331 1.97 15.62 -16.50
CA GLN A 331 1.42 16.51 -17.52
C GLN A 331 0.62 15.67 -18.53
N VAL A 332 -0.67 15.96 -18.71
CA VAL A 332 -1.48 15.35 -19.77
C VAL A 332 -1.91 16.45 -20.74
N ASP A 333 -1.76 16.18 -22.04
CA ASP A 333 -2.25 17.06 -23.11
C ASP A 333 -3.78 17.18 -23.01
N GLY A 334 -4.29 18.39 -22.86
CA GLY A 334 -5.73 18.68 -22.76
C GLY A 334 -6.26 18.78 -21.32
N ASP A 335 -5.98 17.80 -20.45
CA ASP A 335 -6.46 17.76 -19.05
C ASP A 335 -5.29 17.82 -18.06
N ALA A 336 -4.57 18.93 -18.06
CA ALA A 336 -3.37 19.05 -17.23
C ALA A 336 -3.68 19.18 -15.73
N GLY A 337 -3.11 18.29 -14.91
CA GLY A 337 -2.95 18.48 -13.46
C GLY A 337 -3.80 17.60 -12.54
N ILE A 338 -4.17 16.38 -12.96
CA ILE A 338 -4.79 15.42 -12.04
C ILE A 338 -3.71 14.79 -11.17
N VAL A 339 -3.86 14.87 -9.85
CA VAL A 339 -3.06 14.06 -8.92
C VAL A 339 -3.51 12.61 -9.09
N HIS A 340 -2.66 11.79 -9.70
CA HIS A 340 -2.95 10.36 -9.80
C HIS A 340 -2.69 9.72 -8.44
N PHE A 341 -3.78 9.45 -7.70
CA PHE A 341 -3.75 8.67 -6.49
C PHE A 341 -3.74 7.19 -6.84
N GLY A 342 -2.58 6.70 -7.30
CA GLY A 342 -2.39 5.31 -7.69
C GLY A 342 -0.92 4.94 -7.73
N THR A 343 -0.66 3.64 -7.88
CA THR A 343 0.66 3.16 -8.23
C THR A 343 0.82 3.28 -9.75
N GLU A 344 1.91 3.87 -10.21
CA GLU A 344 2.23 4.06 -11.63
C GLU A 344 3.54 3.35 -11.96
N VAL A 345 3.51 2.54 -13.01
CA VAL A 345 4.66 1.87 -13.57
C VAL A 345 5.11 2.66 -14.79
N LEU A 346 6.39 3.02 -14.83
CA LEU A 346 7.01 3.72 -15.93
C LEU A 346 8.15 2.89 -16.49
N SER A 347 8.03 2.46 -17.74
CA SER A 347 9.05 1.68 -18.46
C SER A 347 9.60 2.49 -19.64
N SER A 348 10.90 2.36 -19.93
CA SER A 348 11.48 2.98 -21.13
C SER A 348 11.04 2.28 -22.41
N ALA A 349 11.08 2.98 -23.53
CA ALA A 349 10.75 2.43 -24.86
C ALA A 349 11.59 1.19 -25.21
N ASP A 350 12.87 1.18 -24.81
CA ASP A 350 13.77 0.03 -25.00
C ASP A 350 13.62 -1.05 -23.91
N ARG A 351 12.71 -0.85 -22.96
CA ARG A 351 12.36 -1.74 -21.84
C ARG A 351 13.54 -2.15 -20.96
N SER A 352 14.62 -1.37 -21.00
CA SER A 352 15.83 -1.62 -20.22
C SER A 352 15.80 -1.00 -18.82
N ILE A 353 14.83 -0.13 -18.54
CA ILE A 353 14.60 0.41 -17.20
C ILE A 353 13.10 0.50 -16.95
N SER A 354 12.69 0.14 -15.74
CA SER A 354 11.32 0.33 -15.26
C SER A 354 11.33 0.85 -13.83
N ALA A 355 10.35 1.67 -13.47
CA ALA A 355 10.29 2.32 -12.19
C ALA A 355 8.88 2.34 -11.64
N LEU A 356 8.81 2.21 -10.32
CA LEU A 356 7.57 2.30 -9.58
C LEU A 356 7.44 3.69 -8.93
N LEU A 357 6.38 4.39 -9.28
CA LEU A 357 5.98 5.69 -8.74
C LEU A 357 4.61 5.58 -8.05
N GLY A 358 4.32 6.53 -7.17
CA GLY A 358 2.98 6.69 -6.61
C GLY A 358 2.69 5.90 -5.32
N ALA A 359 1.41 5.73 -5.01
CA ALA A 359 0.89 5.42 -3.68
C ALA A 359 0.09 4.10 -3.61
N SER A 360 -0.91 4.02 -2.72
CA SER A 360 -1.73 2.85 -2.40
C SER A 360 -2.55 2.33 -3.61
N PRO A 361 -2.90 1.02 -3.70
CA PRO A 361 -2.77 -0.06 -2.72
C PRO A 361 -1.36 -0.62 -2.55
N GLY A 362 -0.42 -0.20 -3.42
CA GLY A 362 1.03 -0.35 -3.33
C GLY A 362 1.53 -1.72 -2.87
N ALA A 363 1.61 -1.93 -1.55
CA ALA A 363 2.17 -3.14 -0.97
C ALA A 363 1.26 -4.38 -1.14
N SER A 364 -0.06 -4.23 -0.95
CA SER A 364 -1.02 -5.34 -1.00
C SER A 364 -1.17 -5.93 -2.41
N VAL A 365 -0.92 -5.12 -3.43
CA VAL A 365 -1.05 -5.50 -4.85
C VAL A 365 0.32 -5.53 -5.56
N SER A 366 1.41 -5.54 -4.77
CA SER A 366 2.78 -5.50 -5.29
C SER A 366 3.10 -6.62 -6.28
N VAL A 367 2.55 -7.82 -6.07
CA VAL A 367 2.74 -8.94 -6.99
C VAL A 367 2.09 -8.67 -8.35
N ASN A 368 0.88 -8.12 -8.37
CA ASN A 368 0.19 -7.74 -9.60
C ASN A 368 0.95 -6.64 -10.36
N ILE A 369 1.48 -5.64 -9.65
CA ILE A 369 2.34 -4.59 -10.23
C ILE A 369 3.61 -5.20 -10.86
N ILE A 370 4.31 -6.07 -10.13
CA ILE A 370 5.53 -6.71 -10.66
C ILE A 370 5.20 -7.62 -11.85
N LEU A 371 4.04 -8.29 -11.84
CA LEU A 371 3.56 -9.05 -13.00
C LEU A 371 3.41 -8.18 -14.24
N GLU A 372 2.86 -6.97 -14.12
CA GLU A 372 2.75 -6.01 -15.24
C GLU A 372 4.13 -5.66 -15.80
N ILE A 373 5.11 -5.39 -14.92
CA ILE A 373 6.49 -5.10 -15.33
C ILE A 373 7.13 -6.31 -16.02
N VAL A 374 6.92 -7.53 -15.52
CA VAL A 374 7.46 -8.74 -16.15
C VAL A 374 6.81 -8.96 -17.51
N ARG A 375 5.50 -8.75 -17.65
CA ARG A 375 4.78 -8.82 -18.95
C ARG A 375 5.31 -7.80 -19.94
N GLU A 376 5.59 -6.59 -19.50
CA GLU A 376 6.06 -5.52 -20.36
C GLU A 376 7.54 -5.69 -20.73
N CYS A 377 8.42 -5.80 -19.75
CA CYS A 377 9.87 -5.77 -19.94
C CYS A 377 10.49 -7.14 -20.26
N PHE A 378 9.82 -8.23 -19.90
CA PHE A 378 10.34 -9.59 -20.04
C PHE A 378 9.38 -10.53 -20.79
N SER A 379 8.56 -9.98 -21.71
CA SER A 379 7.58 -10.77 -22.49
C SER A 379 8.21 -11.98 -23.18
N HIS A 380 9.41 -11.82 -23.74
CA HIS A 380 10.16 -12.89 -24.40
C HIS A 380 10.44 -14.11 -23.52
N LEU A 381 10.50 -13.95 -22.19
CA LEU A 381 10.62 -15.08 -21.26
C LEU A 381 9.27 -15.78 -21.07
N LEU A 382 8.19 -15.00 -21.01
CA LEU A 382 6.82 -15.50 -20.82
C LEU A 382 6.22 -16.14 -22.06
N GLU A 383 6.72 -15.80 -23.25
CA GLU A 383 6.34 -16.41 -24.53
C GLU A 383 6.86 -17.84 -24.69
N THR A 384 7.79 -18.28 -23.82
CA THR A 384 8.27 -19.66 -23.77
C THR A 384 7.37 -20.53 -22.91
N ASP A 385 7.21 -21.81 -23.26
CA ASP A 385 6.43 -22.77 -22.47
C ASP A 385 6.95 -22.87 -21.02
N GLU A 386 8.28 -22.85 -20.85
CA GLU A 386 8.92 -22.92 -19.53
C GLU A 386 8.59 -21.68 -18.68
N GLY A 387 8.76 -20.48 -19.23
CA GLY A 387 8.51 -19.24 -18.51
C GLY A 387 7.02 -19.06 -18.19
N HIS A 388 6.13 -19.41 -19.12
CA HIS A 388 4.69 -19.40 -18.91
C HIS A 388 4.28 -20.38 -17.81
N ALA A 389 4.74 -21.63 -17.87
CA ALA A 389 4.45 -22.64 -16.86
C ALA A 389 4.94 -22.22 -15.47
N ARG A 390 6.16 -21.66 -15.37
CA ARG A 390 6.71 -21.15 -14.12
C ARG A 390 5.89 -20.00 -13.55
N MET A 391 5.38 -19.11 -14.40
CA MET A 391 4.52 -18.02 -13.95
C MET A 391 3.18 -18.54 -13.39
N LYS A 392 2.56 -19.51 -14.04
CA LYS A 392 1.34 -20.17 -13.54
C LYS A 392 1.58 -20.94 -12.25
N GLU A 393 2.76 -21.52 -12.07
CA GLU A 393 3.11 -22.20 -10.82
C GLU A 393 3.16 -21.22 -9.64
N MET A 394 3.77 -20.05 -9.85
CA MET A 394 3.83 -18.98 -8.86
C MET A 394 2.47 -18.36 -8.60
N ILE A 395 1.69 -18.13 -9.65
CA ILE A 395 0.40 -17.42 -9.61
C ILE A 395 -0.62 -18.20 -10.45
N PRO A 396 -1.38 -19.14 -9.85
CA PRO A 396 -2.25 -20.06 -10.59
C PRO A 396 -3.40 -19.41 -11.37
N SER A 397 -3.70 -18.15 -11.10
CA SER A 397 -4.67 -17.33 -11.83
C SER A 397 -4.04 -16.48 -12.93
N TYR A 398 -2.79 -16.73 -13.33
CA TYR A 398 -2.04 -15.86 -14.26
C TYR A 398 -2.76 -15.65 -15.61
N ASP A 399 -3.44 -16.67 -16.13
CA ASP A 399 -4.14 -16.65 -17.43
C ASP A 399 -5.64 -16.32 -17.34
N GLU A 400 -6.19 -16.18 -16.13
CA GLU A 400 -7.64 -16.04 -15.96
C GLU A 400 -7.99 -15.04 -14.86
N SER A 401 -8.96 -14.17 -15.15
CA SER A 401 -9.64 -13.44 -14.09
C SER A 401 -10.59 -14.40 -13.35
N LEU A 402 -10.63 -14.25 -12.03
CA LEU A 402 -11.47 -15.02 -11.14
C LEU A 402 -12.67 -14.22 -10.60
N VAL A 403 -12.91 -13.05 -11.21
CA VAL A 403 -14.03 -12.14 -10.90
C VAL A 403 -15.37 -12.70 -11.35
N ASP A 404 -15.41 -13.53 -12.39
CA ASP A 404 -16.67 -14.11 -12.83
C ASP A 404 -17.22 -15.13 -11.83
N HIS A 405 -18.52 -15.07 -11.54
CA HIS A 405 -19.17 -16.01 -10.61
C HIS A 405 -19.00 -17.49 -11.00
N SER A 406 -18.88 -17.78 -12.31
CA SER A 406 -18.60 -19.14 -12.81
C SER A 406 -17.26 -19.72 -12.29
N LYS A 407 -16.35 -18.85 -11.85
CA LYS A 407 -15.03 -19.18 -11.30
C LYS A 407 -14.99 -19.20 -9.77
N ALA A 408 -16.10 -18.96 -9.07
CA ALA A 408 -16.14 -18.88 -7.60
C ALA A 408 -15.51 -20.11 -6.91
N LYS A 409 -15.82 -21.33 -7.38
CA LYS A 409 -15.23 -22.57 -6.84
C LYS A 409 -13.72 -22.65 -7.08
N ARG A 410 -13.26 -22.20 -8.25
CA ARG A 410 -11.83 -22.15 -8.61
C ARG A 410 -11.10 -21.17 -7.69
N GLN A 411 -11.62 -19.96 -7.52
CA GLN A 411 -11.05 -18.96 -6.61
C GLN A 411 -11.00 -19.46 -5.17
N SER A 412 -12.10 -19.96 -4.63
CA SER A 412 -12.13 -20.48 -3.25
C SER A 412 -11.12 -21.61 -3.02
N THR A 413 -10.90 -22.47 -4.02
CA THR A 413 -9.91 -23.55 -3.94
C THR A 413 -8.49 -23.01 -3.88
N LEU A 414 -8.14 -22.07 -4.77
CA LEU A 414 -6.81 -21.46 -4.80
C LEU A 414 -6.53 -20.64 -3.55
N SER A 415 -7.51 -19.87 -3.07
CA SER A 415 -7.41 -19.07 -1.85
C SER A 415 -7.12 -19.95 -0.63
N LYS A 416 -7.88 -21.03 -0.44
CA LYS A 416 -7.65 -22.01 0.65
C LYS A 416 -6.29 -22.68 0.57
N GLN A 417 -5.79 -22.99 -0.63
CA GLN A 417 -4.45 -23.56 -0.80
C GLN A 417 -3.35 -22.57 -0.39
N ALA A 418 -3.49 -21.30 -0.79
CA ALA A 418 -2.58 -20.25 -0.37
C ALA A 418 -2.64 -20.02 1.14
N GLU A 419 -3.83 -19.93 1.73
CA GLU A 419 -4.03 -19.72 3.18
C GLU A 419 -3.44 -20.85 4.02
N LYS A 420 -3.60 -22.11 3.61
CA LYS A 420 -2.92 -23.26 4.25
C LYS A 420 -1.40 -23.14 4.17
N SER A 421 -0.88 -22.75 3.00
CA SER A 421 0.57 -22.56 2.81
C SER A 421 1.11 -21.42 3.68
N LEU A 422 0.28 -20.40 3.91
CA LEU A 422 0.57 -19.26 4.77
C LEU A 422 0.24 -19.50 6.25
N LYS A 423 -0.22 -20.70 6.62
CA LYS A 423 -0.62 -21.07 7.99
C LYS A 423 -1.69 -20.13 8.58
N LEU A 424 -2.62 -19.66 7.74
CA LEU A 424 -3.74 -18.81 8.13
C LEU A 424 -4.99 -19.61 8.54
N ILE A 425 -5.08 -20.86 8.08
CA ILE A 425 -6.14 -21.83 8.39
C ILE A 425 -5.60 -23.23 8.63
#